data_AF-A0A198YFR1-F1
#
_entry.id   AF-A0A198YFR1-F1
#
_cell.length_a   1.000
_cell.length_b   1.000
_cell.length_c   1.000
_cell.angle_alpha   90.00
_cell.angle_beta   90.00
_cell.angle_gamma   90.00
#
_symmetry.space_group_name_H-M   'P 1'
#
loop_
_entity.id
_entity.type
_entity.pdbx_description
1 polymer ?
#
loop_
_entity_poly.entity_id
_entity_poly.type
_entity_poly.pdbx_seq_one_letter_code
_entity_poly.pdbx_strand_id
1 'polypeptide(L)'
;MRDYAGEIGKEFSGGGFFYNIRKMTFVKIDAVRAIETIRHLDPNSYNEREKRDLALLIWNLPAMALWWRDRCVEMGADKVEFEAHVRELGRVVEEKMKVLLGQ
;
A
#
# COMPACT_ATOMS: atom_id res chain seq x y z
N MET A 1 14.63 15.87 3.91
CA MET A 1 13.22 15.44 3.80
C MET A 1 13.25 13.93 3.83
N ARG A 2 12.60 13.27 4.81
CA ARG A 2 12.53 11.80 4.80
C ARG A 2 11.74 11.41 3.55
N ASP A 3 12.30 10.57 2.68
CA ASP A 3 11.75 10.32 1.34
C ASP A 3 10.63 9.26 1.34
N TYR A 4 9.67 9.37 2.25
CA TYR A 4 8.52 8.45 2.31
C TYR A 4 7.70 8.50 1.02
N ALA A 5 7.61 9.68 0.40
CA ALA A 5 6.92 9.89 -0.86
C ALA A 5 7.62 9.16 -2.02
N GLY A 6 8.96 9.20 -2.07
CA GLY A 6 9.74 8.43 -3.05
C GLY A 6 9.68 6.93 -2.80
N GLU A 7 9.72 6.48 -1.54
CA GLU A 7 9.57 5.06 -1.20
C GLU A 7 8.21 4.50 -1.60
N ILE A 8 7.11 5.17 -1.25
CA ILE A 8 5.76 4.77 -1.67
C ILE A 8 5.60 4.93 -3.19
N GLY A 9 6.16 5.97 -3.78
CA GLY A 9 6.13 6.23 -5.23
C GLY A 9 6.76 5.10 -6.07
N LYS A 10 7.75 4.38 -5.53
CA LYS A 10 8.33 3.19 -6.18
C LYS A 10 7.30 2.08 -6.37
N GLU A 11 6.33 1.93 -5.47
CA GLU A 11 5.28 0.92 -5.60
C GLU A 11 4.28 1.22 -6.74
N PHE A 12 4.28 2.44 -7.26
CA PHE A 12 3.54 2.86 -8.46
C PHE A 12 4.38 2.84 -9.75
N SER A 13 5.67 2.59 -9.63
CA SER A 13 6.63 2.56 -10.73
C SER A 13 6.93 1.12 -11.16
N GLY A 14 7.75 0.94 -12.21
CA GLY A 14 8.08 -0.39 -12.74
C GLY A 14 8.58 -1.35 -11.65
N GLY A 15 7.93 -2.51 -11.53
CA GLY A 15 8.22 -3.52 -10.51
C GLY A 15 7.51 -3.31 -9.17
N GLY A 16 6.77 -2.21 -9.00
CA GLY A 16 5.95 -1.94 -7.82
C GLY A 16 4.64 -2.74 -7.77
N PHE A 17 4.12 -2.98 -6.56
CA PHE A 17 2.86 -3.72 -6.38
C PHE A 17 1.69 -3.06 -7.11
N PHE A 18 1.46 -1.76 -6.89
CA PHE A 18 0.35 -1.02 -7.51
C PHE A 18 0.53 -0.85 -9.01
N TYR A 19 1.77 -0.86 -9.50
CA TYR A 19 2.05 -0.92 -10.94
C TYR A 19 1.65 -2.28 -11.54
N ASN A 20 2.04 -3.38 -10.91
CA ASN A 20 1.81 -4.72 -11.42
C ASN A 20 0.32 -5.09 -11.42
N ILE A 21 -0.44 -4.78 -10.35
CA ILE A 21 -1.88 -5.08 -10.31
C ILE A 21 -2.69 -4.25 -11.32
N ARG A 22 -2.26 -3.02 -11.64
CA ARG A 22 -2.87 -2.21 -12.74
C ARG A 22 -2.64 -2.83 -14.12
N LYS A 23 -1.61 -3.67 -14.25
CA LYS A 23 -1.35 -4.50 -15.42
C LYS A 23 -1.96 -5.89 -15.31
N MET A 24 -2.84 -6.10 -14.33
CA MET A 24 -3.53 -7.34 -14.06
C MET A 24 -2.58 -8.50 -13.66
N THR A 25 -1.36 -8.17 -13.23
CA THR A 25 -0.39 -9.15 -12.75
C THR A 25 -0.27 -9.07 -11.23
N PHE A 26 -0.67 -10.13 -10.54
CA PHE A 26 -0.41 -10.24 -9.11
C PHE A 26 0.95 -10.92 -8.87
N VAL A 27 1.83 -10.22 -8.17
CA VAL A 27 3.14 -10.74 -7.77
C VAL A 27 3.24 -10.66 -6.26
N LYS A 28 3.20 -11.81 -5.60
CA LYS A 28 3.20 -11.93 -4.13
C LYS A 28 4.33 -11.15 -3.46
N ILE A 29 5.56 -11.28 -3.98
CA ILE A 29 6.73 -10.64 -3.38
C ILE A 29 6.62 -9.11 -3.40
N ASP A 30 5.99 -8.54 -4.43
CA ASP A 30 5.77 -7.10 -4.51
C ASP A 30 4.71 -6.64 -3.50
N ALA A 31 3.64 -7.42 -3.32
CA ALA A 31 2.63 -7.13 -2.30
C ALA A 31 3.24 -7.11 -0.89
N VAL A 32 4.07 -8.11 -0.56
CA VAL A 32 4.78 -8.17 0.72
C VAL A 32 5.70 -6.96 0.89
N ARG A 33 6.49 -6.63 -0.14
CA ARG A 33 7.38 -5.47 -0.10
C ARG A 33 6.62 -4.17 0.15
N ALA A 34 5.52 -3.93 -0.58
CA ALA A 34 4.71 -2.73 -0.42
C ALA A 34 4.12 -2.60 1.01
N ILE A 35 3.63 -3.70 1.58
CA ILE A 35 3.14 -3.75 2.96
C ILE A 35 4.25 -3.39 3.93
N GLU A 36 5.44 -3.99 3.77
CA GLU A 36 6.58 -3.71 4.64
C GLU A 36 7.07 -2.26 4.50
N THR A 37 7.10 -1.70 3.29
CA THR A 37 7.41 -0.27 3.09
C THR A 37 6.49 0.61 3.92
N ILE A 38 5.18 0.36 3.91
CA ILE A 38 4.22 1.14 4.71
C ILE A 38 4.40 0.85 6.21
N ARG A 39 4.67 -0.40 6.60
CA ARG A 39 4.88 -0.80 7.99
C ARG A 39 6.06 -0.07 8.64
N HIS A 40 7.15 0.14 7.90
CA HIS A 40 8.37 0.78 8.40
C HIS A 40 8.28 2.31 8.52
N LEU A 41 7.21 2.93 8.00
CA LEU A 41 6.98 4.35 8.22
C LEU A 41 6.77 4.63 9.71
N ASP A 42 7.41 5.67 10.22
CA ASP A 42 7.23 6.14 11.59
C ASP A 42 6.53 7.50 11.59
N PRO A 43 5.18 7.54 11.69
CA PRO A 43 4.41 8.78 11.73
C PRO A 43 4.82 9.77 12.81
N ASN A 44 5.38 9.30 13.93
CA ASN A 44 5.77 10.16 15.06
C ASN A 44 7.00 11.01 14.74
N SER A 45 7.77 10.58 13.75
CA SER A 45 8.98 11.27 13.33
C SER A 45 8.76 12.42 12.34
N TYR A 46 7.51 12.61 11.92
CA TYR A 46 7.10 13.58 10.91
C TYR A 46 6.46 14.83 11.54
N ASN A 47 6.63 15.97 10.88
CA ASN A 47 5.89 17.18 11.25
C ASN A 47 4.43 17.12 10.76
N GLU A 48 3.58 18.04 11.24
CA GLU A 48 2.14 18.02 10.93
C GLU A 48 1.80 18.10 9.44
N ARG A 49 2.62 18.79 8.64
CA ARG A 49 2.45 18.82 7.18
C ARG A 49 2.77 17.46 6.58
N GLU A 50 3.91 16.88 6.92
CA GLU A 50 4.34 15.56 6.46
C GLU A 50 3.35 14.45 6.86
N LYS A 51 2.76 14.53 8.06
CA LYS A 51 1.70 13.61 8.49
C LYS A 51 0.47 13.68 7.60
N ARG A 52 0.01 14.90 7.26
CA ARG A 52 -1.14 15.08 6.35
C ARG A 52 -0.83 14.56 4.96
N ASP A 53 0.35 14.89 4.44
CA ASP A 53 0.81 14.43 3.12
C ASP A 53 0.88 12.90 3.09
N LEU A 54 1.41 12.27 4.14
CA LEU A 54 1.44 10.81 4.27
C LEU A 54 0.04 10.20 4.38
N ALA A 55 -0.86 10.79 5.18
CA ALA A 55 -2.23 10.32 5.31
C ALA A 55 -2.94 10.30 3.96
N LEU A 56 -2.83 11.39 3.18
CA LEU A 56 -3.40 11.51 1.83
C LEU A 56 -2.80 10.51 0.84
N LEU A 57 -1.57 10.07 1.07
CA LEU A 57 -0.86 9.13 0.22
C LEU A 57 -1.24 7.66 0.47
N ILE A 58 -1.54 7.29 1.72
CA ILE A 58 -1.74 5.87 2.09
C ILE A 58 -3.18 5.44 2.31
N TRP A 59 -4.10 6.36 2.65
CA TRP A 59 -5.44 6.01 3.14
C TRP A 59 -6.27 5.17 2.17
N ASN A 60 -6.11 5.37 0.86
CA ASN A 60 -6.89 4.70 -0.17
C ASN A 60 -6.21 3.46 -0.77
N LEU A 61 -4.96 3.16 -0.39
CA LEU A 61 -4.18 2.06 -0.97
C LEU A 61 -4.88 0.70 -0.87
N PRO A 62 -5.51 0.32 0.25
CA PRO A 62 -6.21 -0.97 0.34
C PRO A 62 -7.39 -1.05 -0.63
N ALA A 63 -8.20 0.02 -0.72
CA ALA A 63 -9.33 0.08 -1.64
C ALA A 63 -8.86 0.06 -3.10
N MET A 64 -7.78 0.76 -3.41
CA MET A 64 -7.17 0.76 -4.73
C MET A 64 -6.71 -0.64 -5.15
N ALA A 65 -6.14 -1.42 -4.23
CA ALA A 65 -5.75 -2.79 -4.51
C ALA A 65 -6.96 -3.68 -4.82
N LEU A 66 -8.06 -3.53 -4.07
CA LEU A 66 -9.30 -4.28 -4.31
C LEU A 66 -9.93 -3.99 -5.68
N TRP A 67 -9.81 -2.77 -6.22
CA TRP A 67 -10.35 -2.44 -7.54
C TRP A 67 -9.78 -3.32 -8.67
N TRP A 68 -8.57 -3.85 -8.50
CA TRP A 68 -7.92 -4.70 -9.49
C TRP A 68 -8.04 -6.19 -9.20
N ARG A 69 -8.62 -6.58 -8.05
CA ARG A 69 -8.72 -7.99 -7.62
C ARG A 69 -9.31 -8.88 -8.70
N ASP A 70 -10.52 -8.56 -9.16
CA ASP A 70 -11.25 -9.44 -10.08
C ASP A 70 -10.50 -9.57 -11.42
N ARG A 71 -9.89 -8.49 -11.91
CA ARG A 71 -9.04 -8.51 -13.11
C ARG A 71 -7.77 -9.35 -12.93
N CYS A 72 -7.09 -9.25 -11.80
CA CYS A 72 -5.94 -10.09 -11.51
C CYS A 72 -6.33 -11.58 -11.42
N VAL A 73 -7.48 -11.89 -10.80
CA VAL A 73 -7.98 -13.26 -10.67
C VAL A 73 -8.39 -13.83 -12.03
N GLU A 74 -9.06 -13.04 -12.88
CA GLU A 74 -9.35 -13.39 -14.28
C GLU A 74 -8.07 -13.76 -15.06
N MET A 75 -6.94 -13.14 -14.73
CA MET A 75 -5.63 -13.39 -15.33
C MET A 75 -4.83 -14.50 -14.64
N GLY A 76 -5.43 -15.21 -13.68
CA GLY A 76 -4.83 -16.38 -13.03
C GLY A 76 -4.22 -16.15 -11.64
N ALA A 77 -4.43 -14.99 -11.02
CA ALA A 77 -4.04 -14.78 -9.63
C ALA A 77 -4.92 -15.61 -8.67
N ASP A 78 -4.33 -16.12 -7.58
CA ASP A 78 -5.08 -16.73 -6.49
C ASP A 78 -5.88 -15.65 -5.73
N LYS A 79 -7.20 -15.78 -5.74
CA LYS A 79 -8.10 -14.82 -5.09
C LYS A 79 -7.90 -14.77 -3.58
N VAL A 80 -7.75 -15.93 -2.92
CA VAL A 80 -7.65 -16.02 -1.47
C VAL A 80 -6.34 -15.40 -1.01
N GLU A 81 -5.25 -15.68 -1.73
CA GLU A 81 -3.94 -15.09 -1.44
C GLU A 81 -3.94 -13.57 -1.68
N PHE A 82 -4.51 -13.11 -2.80
CA PHE A 82 -4.66 -11.68 -3.09
C PHE A 82 -5.42 -10.96 -1.96
N GLU A 83 -6.59 -11.47 -1.59
CA GLU A 83 -7.42 -10.88 -0.55
C GLU A 83 -6.74 -10.90 0.83
N ALA A 84 -5.95 -11.92 1.15
CA ALA A 84 -5.17 -11.97 2.37
C ALA A 84 -4.12 -10.85 2.42
N HIS A 85 -3.39 -10.60 1.33
CA HIS A 85 -2.43 -9.50 1.26
C HIS A 85 -3.10 -8.12 1.32
N VAL A 86 -4.24 -7.93 0.65
CA VAL A 86 -4.96 -6.66 0.72
C VAL A 86 -5.55 -6.40 2.11
N ARG A 87 -6.00 -7.44 2.82
CA ARG A 87 -6.44 -7.33 4.22
C ARG A 87 -5.30 -6.90 5.13
N GLU A 88 -4.12 -7.49 4.96
CA GLU A 88 -2.93 -7.11 5.74
C GLU A 88 -2.48 -5.68 5.43
N LEU A 89 -2.50 -5.28 4.15
CA LEU A 89 -2.30 -3.89 3.74
C LEU A 89 -3.30 -2.95 4.43
N GLY A 90 -4.58 -3.34 4.48
CA GLY A 90 -5.63 -2.61 5.19
C GLY A 90 -5.32 -2.42 6.68
N ARG A 91 -4.93 -3.50 7.37
CA ARG A 91 -4.55 -3.46 8.79
C ARG A 91 -3.38 -2.50 9.05
N VAL A 92 -2.31 -2.60 8.25
CA VAL A 92 -1.13 -1.75 8.39
C VAL A 92 -1.47 -0.28 8.11
N VAL A 93 -2.24 -0.01 7.06
CA VAL A 93 -2.69 1.36 6.75
C VAL A 93 -3.55 1.92 7.88
N GLU A 94 -4.50 1.14 8.42
CA GLU A 94 -5.33 1.56 9.55
C GLU A 94 -4.47 1.91 10.79
N GLU A 95 -3.48 1.08 11.12
CA GLU A 95 -2.55 1.35 12.21
C GLU A 95 -1.79 2.67 12.03
N LYS A 96 -1.29 2.94 10.81
CA LYS A 96 -0.62 4.22 10.52
C LYS A 96 -1.59 5.39 10.58
N MET A 97 -2.81 5.23 10.05
CA MET A 97 -3.83 6.27 10.06
C MET A 97 -4.25 6.66 11.47
N LYS A 98 -4.37 5.72 12.41
CA LYS A 98 -4.66 6.03 13.82
C LYS A 98 -3.61 6.98 14.41
N VAL A 99 -2.32 6.65 14.23
CA VAL A 99 -1.22 7.52 14.69
C VAL A 99 -1.24 8.89 13.99
N LEU A 100 -1.48 8.91 12.68
CA LEU A 100 -1.53 10.16 11.88
C LEU A 100 -2.70 11.06 12.26
N LEU A 101 -3.82 10.50 12.69
CA LEU A 101 -5.03 11.21 13.11
C LEU A 101 -5.08 11.50 14.62
N GLY A 102 -4.08 11.03 15.38
CA GLY A 102 -4.04 11.18 16.85
C GLY A 102 -5.09 10.34 17.58
N GLN A 103 -5.44 9.16 17.05
CA GLN A 103 -6.41 8.21 17.60
C GLN A 103 -5.73 6.98 18.20
#